data_AF-A0A1V3TRS8-F1
#
_entry.id   AF-A0A1V3TRS8-F1
#
_cell.length_a   1.000
_cell.length_b   1.000
_cell.length_c   1.000
_cell.angle_alpha   90.00
_cell.angle_beta   90.00
_cell.angle_gamma   90.00
#
_symmetry.space_group_name_H-M   'P 1'
#
loop_
_entity.id
_entity.type
_entity.pdbx_description
1 polymer ?
#
loop_
_entity_poly.entity_id
_entity_poly.type
_entity_poly.pdbx_seq_one_letter_code
_entity_poly.pdbx_strand_id
1 'polypeptide(L)'
;MADQNIDFDYAEQYQKAYLKAIASACHFMTKEGPGPDRGSIDFSICSNRVDYDINIGIDSEIQLQLKTTIVPKYNKDNTVLKYRLPSNNYRDLISKRKIPRYLVVMVLPAFKEQWIQEFHNGIFTAGCCYWVNLSKLPPLNNTEQSVTVDIPLS
;
A
#
# COMPACT_ATOMS: atom_id res chain seq x y z
N MET A 1 -18.01 -15.07 -12.89
CA MET A 1 -18.20 -13.71 -12.34
C MET A 1 -17.21 -13.55 -11.20
N ALA A 2 -16.58 -12.37 -11.05
CA ALA A 2 -15.70 -12.10 -9.89
C ALA A 2 -16.45 -12.40 -8.58
N ASP A 3 -15.76 -12.90 -7.55
CA ASP A 3 -16.35 -13.05 -6.24
C ASP A 3 -16.77 -11.66 -5.74
N GLN A 4 -18.08 -11.42 -5.64
CA GLN A 4 -18.63 -10.12 -5.25
C GLN A 4 -18.58 -9.91 -3.72
N ASN A 5 -18.12 -10.90 -2.96
CA ASN A 5 -18.12 -10.89 -1.49
C ASN A 5 -16.69 -10.82 -0.89
N ILE A 6 -15.77 -10.11 -1.54
CA ILE A 6 -14.47 -9.84 -0.91
C ILE A 6 -14.64 -8.81 0.19
N ASP A 7 -14.39 -9.26 1.41
CA ASP A 7 -14.23 -8.40 2.57
C ASP A 7 -12.82 -7.78 2.54
N PHE A 8 -12.80 -6.46 2.36
CA PHE A 8 -11.57 -5.69 2.20
C PHE A 8 -10.79 -5.53 3.50
N ASP A 9 -11.37 -5.80 4.67
CA ASP A 9 -10.64 -5.81 5.93
C ASP A 9 -9.67 -7.00 5.95
N TYR A 10 -10.11 -8.19 5.51
CA TYR A 10 -9.22 -9.34 5.34
C TYR A 10 -8.24 -9.17 4.17
N ALA A 11 -8.64 -8.45 3.12
CA ALA A 11 -7.73 -8.10 2.02
C ALA A 11 -6.58 -7.19 2.51
N GLU A 12 -6.88 -6.23 3.39
CA GLU A 12 -5.86 -5.39 4.02
C GLU A 12 -4.92 -6.22 4.91
N GLN A 13 -5.45 -7.15 5.71
CA GLN A 13 -4.62 -8.06 6.51
C GLN A 13 -3.68 -8.92 5.64
N TYR A 14 -4.20 -9.42 4.52
CA TYR A 14 -3.39 -10.12 3.53
C TYR A 14 -2.28 -9.23 2.96
N GLN A 15 -2.62 -8.00 2.56
CA GLN A 15 -1.64 -7.02 2.05
C GLN A 15 -0.55 -6.69 3.08
N LYS A 16 -0.90 -6.54 4.36
CA LYS A 16 0.07 -6.35 5.46
C LYS A 16 1.02 -7.53 5.59
N ALA A 17 0.50 -8.77 5.57
CA ALA A 17 1.33 -9.97 5.63
C ALA A 17 2.28 -10.08 4.42
N TYR A 18 1.77 -9.81 3.22
CA TYR A 18 2.55 -9.78 1.98
C TYR A 18 3.70 -8.76 2.06
N LEU A 19 3.40 -7.52 2.46
CA LEU A 19 4.41 -6.47 2.59
C LEU A 19 5.42 -6.78 3.70
N LYS A 20 5.00 -7.42 4.80
CA LYS A 20 5.90 -7.86 5.87
C LYS A 20 6.90 -8.90 5.38
N ALA A 21 6.45 -9.86 4.55
CA ALA A 21 7.34 -10.86 3.95
C ALA A 21 8.36 -10.24 2.98
N ILE A 22 7.95 -9.26 2.17
CA ILE A 22 8.88 -8.53 1.28
C ILE A 22 9.87 -7.68 2.10
N ALA A 23 9.37 -6.93 3.09
CA ALA A 23 10.21 -6.08 3.91
C ALA A 23 11.29 -6.88 4.65
N SER A 24 10.93 -8.05 5.21
CA SER A 24 11.90 -8.91 5.89
C SER A 24 12.96 -9.47 4.93
N ALA A 25 12.57 -9.89 3.73
CA ALA A 25 13.50 -10.33 2.69
C ALA A 25 14.48 -9.23 2.25
N CYS A 26 14.09 -7.96 2.38
CA CYS A 26 14.91 -6.79 2.09
C CYS A 26 15.67 -6.23 3.32
N HIS A 27 15.66 -6.93 4.45
CA HIS A 27 16.24 -6.49 5.73
C HIS A 27 15.66 -5.17 6.27
N PHE A 28 14.34 -5.03 6.19
CA PHE A 28 13.58 -3.96 6.84
C PHE A 28 12.67 -4.53 7.93
N MET A 29 12.49 -3.74 8.98
CA MET A 29 11.48 -3.98 10.01
C MET A 29 10.15 -3.35 9.58
N THR A 30 9.06 -3.75 10.22
CA THR A 30 7.72 -3.21 9.91
C THR A 30 6.95 -2.88 11.19
N LYS A 31 6.04 -1.91 11.10
CA LYS A 31 5.10 -1.56 12.16
C LYS A 31 3.71 -1.43 11.55
N GLU A 32 2.69 -1.88 12.25
CA GLU A 32 1.31 -1.58 11.85
C GLU A 32 0.90 -0.17 12.29
N GLY A 33 -0.11 0.37 11.60
CA GLY A 33 -0.71 1.65 11.91
C GLY A 33 -1.14 1.80 13.37
N PRO A 34 -1.10 3.01 13.94
CA PRO A 34 -1.56 3.24 15.29
C PRO A 34 -3.08 3.02 15.40
N GLY A 35 -3.52 2.25 16.39
CA GLY A 35 -4.93 2.18 16.75
C GLY A 35 -5.33 3.37 17.65
N PRO A 36 -6.49 4.02 17.42
CA PRO A 36 -7.39 3.95 16.25
C PRO A 36 -6.84 4.71 15.02
N ASP A 37 -7.13 4.23 13.81
CA ASP A 37 -6.65 4.86 12.55
C ASP A 37 -7.34 6.21 12.30
N ARG A 38 -6.71 7.26 12.82
CA ARG A 38 -7.06 8.66 12.55
C ARG A 38 -6.12 9.28 11.51
N GLY A 39 -5.14 8.52 11.07
CA GLY A 39 -3.97 9.04 10.40
C GLY A 39 -3.92 8.72 8.93
N SER A 40 -4.75 7.80 8.42
CA SER A 40 -4.52 7.17 7.11
C SER A 40 -3.12 6.54 7.06
N ILE A 41 -2.79 5.76 8.09
CA ILE A 41 -1.54 4.99 8.20
C ILE A 41 -1.92 3.57 8.56
N ASP A 42 -1.83 2.66 7.61
CA ASP A 42 -2.14 1.24 7.87
C ASP A 42 -0.87 0.44 8.19
N PHE A 43 0.28 0.88 7.66
CA PHE A 43 1.55 0.15 7.74
C PHE A 43 2.77 1.06 7.60
N SER A 44 3.88 0.69 8.21
CA SER A 44 5.17 1.37 8.10
C SER A 44 6.29 0.37 7.80
N ILE A 45 7.24 0.78 6.97
CA ILE A 45 8.50 0.08 6.73
C ILE A 45 9.61 0.91 7.39
N CYS A 46 10.41 0.25 8.23
CA CYS A 46 11.45 0.88 9.04
C CYS A 46 12.83 0.30 8.72
N SER A 47 13.82 1.17 8.56
CA SER A 47 15.22 0.81 8.65
C SER A 47 15.70 1.07 10.07
N ASN A 48 16.42 0.12 10.65
CA ASN A 48 17.12 0.22 11.93
C ASN A 48 18.57 -0.23 11.75
N ARG A 49 19.20 0.22 10.65
CA ARG A 49 20.55 -0.20 10.26
C ARG A 49 21.57 0.47 11.15
N VAL A 50 22.70 -0.19 11.34
CA VAL A 50 23.88 0.41 11.98
C VAL A 50 24.85 0.77 10.87
N ASP A 51 25.32 2.01 10.89
CA ASP A 51 26.52 2.38 10.16
C ASP A 51 27.72 1.85 10.96
N TYR A 52 28.35 0.79 10.43
CA TYR A 52 29.45 0.13 11.12
C TYR A 52 30.77 0.91 11.07
N ASP A 53 30.91 1.87 10.16
CA ASP A 53 32.13 2.67 10.06
C ASP A 53 32.25 3.67 11.21
N ILE A 54 31.10 4.19 11.68
CA ILE A 54 31.02 5.15 12.79
C ILE A 54 30.26 4.62 14.02
N ASN A 55 29.78 3.38 13.98
CA ASN A 55 29.02 2.69 15.03
C ASN A 55 27.79 3.47 15.53
N ILE A 56 27.02 4.04 14.61
CA ILE A 56 25.81 4.82 14.90
C ILE A 56 24.58 4.17 14.24
N GLY A 57 23.45 4.15 14.94
CA GLY A 57 22.17 3.72 14.39
C GLY A 57 21.58 4.74 13.41
N ILE A 58 21.17 4.28 12.24
CA ILE A 58 20.44 5.05 11.22
C ILE A 58 19.01 4.52 11.16
N ASP A 59 18.12 5.26 11.83
CA ASP A 59 16.70 5.02 11.80
C ASP A 59 16.04 5.81 10.66
N SER A 60 15.24 5.13 9.86
CA SER A 60 14.38 5.77 8.88
C SER A 60 13.05 5.02 8.74
N GLU A 61 12.02 5.75 8.33
CA GLU A 61 10.67 5.23 8.22
C GLU A 61 9.99 5.79 6.98
N ILE A 62 9.20 4.94 6.32
CA ILE A 62 8.13 5.36 5.42
C ILE A 62 6.80 4.82 5.90
N GLN A 63 5.74 5.62 5.72
CA GLN A 63 4.37 5.27 6.08
C GLN A 63 3.57 4.94 4.83
N LEU A 64 2.65 3.99 4.94
CA LEU A 64 1.84 3.49 3.84
C LEU A 64 0.36 3.57 4.22
N GLN A 65 -0.45 4.15 3.34
CA GLN A 65 -1.87 3.83 3.26
C GLN A 65 -2.03 2.67 2.27
N LEU A 66 -2.55 1.56 2.77
CA LEU A 66 -2.85 0.37 2.01
C LEU A 66 -4.27 0.44 1.46
N LYS A 67 -4.43 0.02 0.22
CA LYS A 67 -5.71 -0.23 -0.44
C LYS A 67 -5.56 -1.45 -1.33
N THR A 68 -6.66 -2.16 -1.56
CA THR A 68 -6.69 -3.34 -2.43
C THR A 68 -7.80 -3.20 -3.47
N THR A 69 -7.61 -3.78 -4.65
CA THR A 69 -8.64 -3.93 -5.68
C THR A 69 -8.53 -5.28 -6.38
N ILE A 70 -9.68 -5.85 -6.75
CA ILE A 70 -9.77 -7.05 -7.60
C ILE A 70 -10.28 -6.76 -9.01
N VAL A 71 -10.62 -5.48 -9.26
CA VAL A 71 -11.13 -4.99 -10.54
C VAL A 71 -10.28 -3.78 -10.96
N PRO A 72 -8.99 -4.00 -11.25
CA PRO A 72 -8.08 -2.91 -11.59
C PRO A 72 -8.55 -2.21 -12.88
N LYS A 73 -8.35 -0.89 -12.93
CA LYS A 73 -8.63 -0.08 -14.13
C LYS A 73 -7.31 0.51 -14.61
N TYR A 74 -6.84 0.08 -15.77
CA TYR A 74 -5.62 0.62 -16.37
C TYR A 74 -5.94 1.68 -17.43
N ASN A 75 -4.99 2.56 -17.71
CA ASN A 75 -5.07 3.42 -18.90
C ASN A 75 -4.91 2.57 -20.19
N LYS A 76 -5.17 3.19 -21.34
CA LYS A 76 -5.13 2.50 -22.66
C LYS A 76 -3.78 1.82 -22.93
N ASP A 77 -2.69 2.42 -22.47
CA ASP A 77 -1.34 1.97 -22.73
C ASP A 77 -0.82 0.97 -21.68
N ASN A 78 -1.63 0.62 -20.67
CA ASN A 78 -1.25 -0.24 -19.55
C ASN A 78 0.04 0.20 -18.83
N THR A 79 0.19 1.50 -18.63
CA THR A 79 1.34 2.11 -17.91
C THR A 79 0.95 2.71 -16.56
N VAL A 80 -0.35 2.87 -16.32
CA VAL A 80 -0.89 3.51 -15.11
C VAL A 80 -2.12 2.75 -14.61
N LEU A 81 -2.17 2.49 -13.31
CA LEU A 81 -3.37 2.06 -12.58
C LEU A 81 -4.16 3.31 -12.15
N LYS A 82 -5.43 3.37 -12.56
CA LYS A 82 -6.40 4.40 -12.17
C LYS A 82 -7.19 3.93 -10.94
N TYR A 83 -6.94 4.54 -9.80
CA TYR A 83 -7.57 4.16 -8.54
C TYR A 83 -8.48 5.27 -7.99
N ARG A 84 -9.74 4.95 -7.67
CA ARG A 84 -10.68 5.90 -7.07
C ARG A 84 -10.46 5.94 -5.56
N LEU A 85 -9.86 7.03 -5.08
CA LEU A 85 -9.51 7.23 -3.68
C LEU A 85 -10.56 8.10 -2.97
N PRO A 86 -11.09 7.69 -1.79
CA PRO A 86 -11.96 8.53 -0.96
C PRO A 86 -11.31 9.85 -0.56
N SER A 87 -12.11 10.93 -0.46
CA SER A 87 -11.58 12.28 -0.26
C SER A 87 -10.94 12.49 1.11
N ASN A 88 -11.37 11.78 2.16
CA ASN A 88 -10.70 11.79 3.47
C ASN A 88 -9.27 11.23 3.37
N ASN A 89 -9.09 10.04 2.79
CA ASN A 89 -7.76 9.47 2.60
C ASN A 89 -6.88 10.35 1.70
N TYR A 90 -7.43 10.91 0.62
CA TYR A 90 -6.69 11.83 -0.24
C TYR A 90 -6.20 13.06 0.54
N ARG A 91 -7.07 13.72 1.31
CA ARG A 91 -6.71 14.89 2.13
C ARG A 91 -5.59 14.57 3.13
N ASP A 92 -5.62 13.39 3.74
CA ASP A 92 -4.56 12.94 4.63
C ASP A 92 -3.23 12.70 3.90
N LEU A 93 -3.29 12.14 2.68
CA LEU A 93 -2.13 11.77 1.87
C LEU A 93 -1.45 12.96 1.19
N ILE A 94 -2.17 14.03 0.85
CA ILE A 94 -1.57 15.26 0.30
C ILE A 94 -0.90 16.15 1.36
N SER A 95 -1.16 15.88 2.65
CA SER A 95 -0.66 16.70 3.75
C SER A 95 0.87 16.72 3.78
N LYS A 96 1.46 17.89 4.04
CA LYS A 96 2.92 18.03 4.22
C LYS A 96 3.36 17.33 5.50
N ARG A 97 4.33 16.41 5.40
CA ARG A 97 4.83 15.60 6.51
C ARG A 97 6.36 15.47 6.42
N LYS A 98 7.01 15.27 7.57
CA LYS A 98 8.45 14.96 7.63
C LYS A 98 8.73 13.51 7.24
N ILE A 99 7.89 12.59 7.69
CA ILE A 99 7.95 11.17 7.33
C ILE A 99 7.21 11.00 6.00
N PRO A 100 7.88 10.51 4.93
CA PRO A 100 7.25 10.27 3.64
C PRO A 100 6.08 9.29 3.77
N ARG A 101 4.99 9.57 3.06
CA ARG A 101 3.83 8.71 3.01
C ARG A 101 3.43 8.39 1.58
N TYR A 102 3.11 7.12 1.33
CA TYR A 102 2.70 6.63 0.03
C TYR A 102 1.32 5.98 0.11
N LEU A 103 0.53 6.14 -0.95
CA LEU A 103 -0.58 5.25 -1.24
C LEU A 103 0.01 4.00 -1.89
N VAL A 104 -0.36 2.81 -1.40
CA VAL A 104 -0.01 1.52 -2.00
C VAL A 104 -1.30 0.79 -2.33
N VAL A 105 -1.53 0.54 -3.62
CA VAL A 105 -2.67 -0.24 -4.11
C VAL A 105 -2.19 -1.63 -4.53
N MET A 106 -2.68 -2.65 -3.85
CA MET A 106 -2.50 -4.04 -4.25
C MET A 106 -3.61 -4.47 -5.21
N VAL A 107 -3.22 -5.06 -6.33
CA VAL A 107 -4.14 -5.73 -7.27
C VAL A 107 -4.12 -7.22 -6.96
N LEU A 108 -5.28 -7.78 -6.60
CA LEU A 108 -5.46 -9.21 -6.31
C LEU A 108 -6.32 -9.91 -7.37
N PRO A 109 -6.15 -11.23 -7.54
CA PRO A 109 -7.12 -12.03 -8.29
C PRO A 109 -8.53 -11.94 -7.70
N ALA A 110 -9.54 -12.08 -8.57
CA ALA A 110 -10.94 -11.92 -8.21
C ALA A 110 -11.53 -13.06 -7.36
N PHE A 111 -10.81 -14.18 -7.22
CA PHE A 111 -11.22 -15.33 -6.42
C PHE A 111 -10.23 -15.53 -5.27
N LYS A 112 -10.72 -15.61 -4.04
CA LYS A 112 -9.90 -15.68 -2.82
C LYS A 112 -9.04 -16.94 -2.78
N GLU A 113 -9.52 -18.03 -3.37
CA GLU A 113 -8.80 -19.30 -3.49
C GLU A 113 -7.52 -19.16 -4.33
N GLN A 114 -7.40 -18.10 -5.13
CA GLN A 114 -6.23 -17.82 -5.95
C GLN A 114 -5.18 -16.98 -5.21
N TRP A 115 -5.49 -16.46 -4.01
CA TRP A 115 -4.58 -15.56 -3.29
C TRP A 115 -3.37 -16.31 -2.73
N ILE A 116 -3.58 -17.52 -2.21
CA ILE A 116 -2.51 -18.41 -1.73
C ILE A 116 -2.64 -19.74 -2.44
N GLN A 117 -1.55 -20.21 -3.02
CA GLN A 117 -1.46 -21.53 -3.62
C GLN A 117 -0.26 -22.28 -3.04
N GLU A 118 -0.49 -23.52 -2.64
CA GLU A 118 0.56 -24.39 -2.11
C GLU A 118 1.22 -25.19 -3.23
N PHE A 119 2.54 -25.31 -3.15
CA PHE A 119 3.38 -26.09 -4.05
C PHE A 119 4.34 -26.96 -3.23
N HIS A 120 4.99 -27.93 -3.88
CA HIS A 120 5.85 -28.90 -3.19
C HIS A 120 7.01 -28.28 -2.39
N ASN A 121 7.45 -27.07 -2.74
CA ASN A 121 8.60 -26.36 -2.15
C ASN A 121 8.22 -25.04 -1.49
N GLY A 122 6.93 -24.75 -1.29
CA GLY A 122 6.51 -23.52 -0.62
C GLY A 122 5.14 -23.04 -1.06
N ILE A 123 4.94 -21.73 -0.92
CA ILE A 123 3.67 -21.08 -1.23
C ILE A 123 3.89 -19.99 -2.28
N PHE A 124 2.92 -19.85 -3.18
CA PHE A 124 2.76 -18.67 -4.01
C PHE A 124 1.72 -17.76 -3.37
N THR A 125 2.10 -16.52 -3.11
CA THR A 125 1.20 -15.46 -2.64
C THR A 125 0.95 -14.49 -3.80
N ALA A 126 -0.28 -14.42 -4.29
CA ALA A 126 -0.64 -13.53 -5.39
C ALA A 126 -0.69 -12.06 -4.93
N GLY A 127 -0.41 -11.14 -5.85
CA GLY A 127 -0.60 -9.71 -5.65
C GLY A 127 0.46 -8.85 -6.32
N CYS A 128 0.05 -7.74 -6.92
CA CYS A 128 0.96 -6.71 -7.42
C CYS A 128 0.68 -5.39 -6.71
N CYS A 129 1.69 -4.82 -6.05
CA CYS A 129 1.58 -3.53 -5.38
C CYS A 129 2.12 -2.41 -6.28
N TYR A 130 1.32 -1.38 -6.47
CA TYR A 130 1.71 -0.14 -7.15
C TYR A 130 1.59 1.02 -6.15
N TRP A 131 2.46 2.03 -6.26
CA TRP A 131 2.51 3.10 -5.26
C TRP A 131 2.74 4.48 -5.85
N VAL A 132 2.32 5.50 -5.10
CA VAL A 132 2.49 6.91 -5.47
C VAL A 132 2.56 7.80 -4.22
N ASN A 133 3.33 8.89 -4.30
CA ASN A 133 3.36 9.94 -3.28
C ASN A 133 2.44 11.09 -3.70
N LEU A 134 1.48 11.45 -2.85
CA LEU A 134 0.49 12.49 -3.15
C LEU A 134 0.82 13.86 -2.49
N SER A 135 1.89 13.98 -1.71
CA SER A 135 2.17 15.12 -0.81
C SER A 135 2.38 16.50 -1.48
N LYS A 136 2.30 16.56 -2.80
CA LYS A 136 2.48 17.76 -3.63
C LYS A 136 1.31 18.01 -4.57
N LEU A 137 0.27 17.18 -4.52
CA LEU A 137 -0.91 17.35 -5.34
C LEU A 137 -1.85 18.42 -4.73
N PRO A 138 -2.64 19.11 -5.56
CA PRO A 138 -3.54 20.16 -5.09
C PRO A 138 -4.66 19.57 -4.20
N PRO A 139 -5.19 20.36 -3.25
CA PRO A 139 -6.34 19.97 -2.46
C PRO A 139 -7.59 19.82 -3.34
N LEU A 140 -8.49 18.94 -2.91
CA LEU A 140 -9.83 18.82 -3.48
C LEU A 140 -10.74 19.95 -2.97
N ASN A 141 -11.78 20.27 -3.74
CA ASN A 141 -12.88 21.07 -3.26
C ASN A 141 -13.62 20.35 -2.13
N ASN A 142 -14.29 21.12 -1.25
CA ASN A 142 -14.97 20.57 -0.07
C ASN A 142 -16.15 19.65 -0.42
N THR A 143 -16.72 19.77 -1.61
CA THR A 143 -17.87 18.96 -2.07
C THR A 143 -17.46 17.62 -2.70
N GLU A 144 -16.17 17.43 -3.02
CA GLU A 144 -15.70 16.22 -3.67
C GLU A 144 -15.60 15.05 -2.68
N GLN A 145 -16.25 13.94 -3.03
CA GLN A 145 -16.28 12.71 -2.22
C GLN A 145 -15.13 11.75 -2.53
N SER A 146 -14.50 11.87 -3.69
CA SER A 146 -13.40 11.00 -4.14
C SER A 146 -12.67 11.61 -5.32
N VAL A 147 -11.43 11.20 -5.55
CA VAL A 147 -10.64 11.55 -6.73
C VAL A 147 -10.04 10.30 -7.36
N THR A 148 -9.86 10.29 -8.68
CA THR A 148 -9.11 9.21 -9.34
C THR A 148 -7.64 9.60 -9.37
N VAL A 149 -6.80 8.78 -8.74
CA VAL A 149 -5.35 8.95 -8.75
C VAL A 149 -4.73 8.02 -9.80
N ASP A 150 -3.71 8.53 -10.47
CA ASP A 150 -2.91 7.80 -11.44
C ASP A 150 -1.67 7.25 -10.73
N ILE A 151 -1.53 5.92 -10.70
CA ILE A 151 -0.45 5.20 -10.02
C ILE A 151 0.42 4.51 -11.10
N PRO A 152 1.70 4.87 -11.23
CA PRO A 152 2.60 4.26 -12.22
C PRO A 152 2.76 2.75 -12.00
N LEU A 153 2.90 1.98 -13.09
CA LEU A 153 3.22 0.54 -13.03
C LEU A 153 4.74 0.25 -13.07
N SER A 154 5.57 1.27 -13.32
CA SER A 154 7.03 1.23 -13.46
C SER A 154 7.69 2.52 -12.98
#